data_AF-A0A315AM51-F1
#
_entry.id   AF-A0A315AM51-F1
#
_cell.length_a   1.000
_cell.length_b   1.000
_cell.length_c   1.000
_cell.angle_alpha   90.00
_cell.angle_beta   90.00
_cell.angle_gamma   90.00
#
_symmetry.space_group_name_H-M   'P 1'
#
loop_
_entity.id
_entity.type
_entity.pdbx_description
1 polymer ?
#
loop_
_entity_poly.entity_id
_entity_poly.type
_entity_poly.pdbx_seq_one_letter_code
_entity_poly.pdbx_strand_id
1 'polypeptide(L)'
;MQVRTSISALTLTLLALCSGQVMAQDSAGPKTREQVKNELKEAIRKGNMPANDQTGRMLNEVNPSAYPPKPVVPCKTREQVKAELEEAKRTGNMMAPGESGCLLNEVNPSAYPPKPVVPCKTREQVKAELAEAQRTGNMPANSETGCLLKDMYPDLYPKK
;
A
#
# COMPACT_ATOMS: atom_id res chain seq x y z
N MET A 1 63.84 10.76 -28.09
CA MET A 1 63.86 9.34 -28.49
C MET A 1 63.56 8.49 -27.27
N GLN A 2 62.76 7.43 -27.45
CA GLN A 2 62.25 6.46 -26.48
C GLN A 2 63.30 5.95 -25.46
N VAL A 3 62.94 5.39 -24.30
CA VAL A 3 62.52 3.97 -24.15
C VAL A 3 62.00 3.65 -22.73
N ARG A 4 60.75 3.17 -22.67
CA ARG A 4 60.15 1.99 -21.96
C ARG A 4 60.20 1.83 -20.42
N THR A 5 58.98 1.83 -19.87
CA THR A 5 58.32 0.87 -18.92
C THR A 5 59.15 -0.03 -18.02
N SER A 6 58.81 -0.03 -16.71
CA SER A 6 58.81 -1.23 -15.86
C SER A 6 57.65 -1.19 -14.84
N ILE A 7 56.92 -2.30 -14.82
CA ILE A 7 55.79 -2.66 -13.98
C ILE A 7 56.32 -3.04 -12.58
N SER A 8 55.70 -2.59 -11.50
CA SER A 8 55.93 -3.17 -10.17
C SER A 8 54.62 -3.35 -9.42
N ALA A 9 54.45 -4.58 -8.95
CA ALA A 9 53.24 -5.17 -8.44
C ALA A 9 52.85 -4.66 -7.04
N LEU A 10 51.55 -4.44 -6.80
CA LEU A 10 51.01 -4.35 -5.45
C LEU A 10 49.75 -5.23 -5.33
N THR A 11 50.00 -6.46 -4.89
CA THR A 11 49.21 -7.29 -3.98
C THR A 11 47.68 -7.14 -3.93
N LEU A 12 47.03 -8.19 -4.40
CA LEU A 12 45.66 -8.63 -4.11
C LEU A 12 45.45 -8.88 -2.59
N THR A 13 44.33 -8.45 -1.99
CA THR A 13 43.57 -9.21 -0.97
C THR A 13 42.23 -8.55 -0.61
N LEU A 14 41.24 -9.42 -0.36
CA LEU A 14 39.79 -9.25 -0.22
C LEU A 14 39.34 -8.43 1.01
N LEU A 15 38.20 -7.73 0.87
CA LEU A 15 37.20 -7.53 1.93
C LEU A 15 35.80 -7.50 1.26
N ALA A 16 35.12 -8.63 1.12
CA ALA A 16 34.22 -9.24 2.10
C ALA A 16 32.87 -8.50 2.27
N LEU A 17 31.83 -9.14 1.72
CA LEU A 17 30.42 -9.15 2.14
C LEU A 17 29.63 -7.83 2.22
N CYS A 18 28.82 -7.57 1.20
CA CYS A 18 27.49 -6.98 1.41
C CYS A 18 26.43 -7.98 0.93
N SER A 19 25.84 -8.68 1.89
CA SER A 19 24.72 -9.59 1.74
C SER A 19 23.53 -8.91 1.07
N GLY A 20 22.95 -9.57 0.06
CA GLY A 20 21.65 -9.18 -0.49
C GLY A 20 20.52 -9.42 0.50
N GLN A 21 19.58 -8.48 0.58
CA GLN A 21 18.22 -8.73 1.06
C GLN A 21 17.25 -7.87 0.24
N VAL A 22 16.68 -8.50 -0.78
CA VAL A 22 15.38 -8.15 -1.36
C VAL A 22 14.35 -8.49 -0.30
N MET A 23 13.68 -7.53 0.33
CA MET A 23 12.44 -7.76 1.09
C MET A 23 11.55 -6.51 1.02
N ALA A 24 10.23 -6.76 0.94
CA ALA A 24 9.16 -5.78 0.86
C ALA A 24 9.34 -4.61 1.85
N GLN A 25 9.19 -3.38 1.37
CA GLN A 25 9.28 -2.17 2.20
C GLN A 25 8.10 -2.11 3.19
N ASP A 26 8.31 -2.64 4.39
CA ASP A 26 7.67 -2.10 5.58
C ASP A 26 8.19 -0.66 5.76
N SER A 27 7.31 0.33 5.73
CA SER A 27 7.68 1.77 5.76
C SER A 27 8.31 2.19 7.09
N ALA A 28 8.43 1.28 8.06
CA ALA A 28 8.99 1.49 9.39
C ALA A 28 10.52 1.28 9.52
N GLY A 29 11.21 0.89 8.43
CA GLY A 29 12.65 0.58 8.48
C GLY A 29 12.97 -0.76 9.18
N PRO A 30 14.24 -1.19 9.23
CA PRO A 30 14.62 -2.46 9.82
C PRO A 30 14.35 -2.48 11.34
N LYS A 31 13.58 -3.45 11.81
CA LYS A 31 13.25 -3.61 13.23
C LYS A 31 14.51 -3.90 14.05
N THR A 32 14.63 -3.22 15.18
CA THR A 32 15.67 -3.50 16.19
C THR A 32 15.40 -4.82 16.89
N ARG A 33 16.46 -5.46 17.41
CA ARG A 33 16.34 -6.73 18.16
C ARG A 33 15.41 -6.61 19.38
N GLU A 34 15.39 -5.45 20.03
CA GLU A 34 14.50 -5.22 21.17
C GLU A 34 13.03 -5.09 20.75
N GLN A 35 12.74 -4.45 19.61
CA GLN A 35 11.39 -4.43 19.03
C GLN A 35 10.92 -5.85 18.70
N VAL A 36 11.77 -6.67 18.07
CA VAL A 36 11.43 -8.08 17.75
C VAL A 36 11.14 -8.89 19.02
N LYS A 37 11.93 -8.71 20.09
CA LYS A 37 11.67 -9.38 21.38
C LYS A 37 10.34 -8.95 22.00
N ASN A 38 10.01 -7.67 21.93
CA ASN A 38 8.73 -7.16 22.44
C ASN A 38 7.56 -7.69 21.63
N GLU A 39 7.66 -7.70 20.30
CA GLU A 39 6.65 -8.30 19.41
C GLU A 39 6.44 -9.79 19.71
N LEU A 40 7.53 -10.54 19.92
CA LEU A 40 7.44 -11.96 20.28
C LEU A 40 6.73 -12.17 21.62
N LYS A 41 7.09 -11.38 22.65
CA LYS A 41 6.40 -11.42 23.94
C LYS A 41 4.91 -11.10 23.81
N GLU A 42 4.56 -10.11 22.98
CA GLU A 42 3.17 -9.78 22.71
C GLU A 42 2.42 -10.90 21.97
N ALA A 43 3.04 -11.51 20.96
CA ALA A 43 2.46 -12.61 20.20
C ALA A 43 2.17 -13.80 21.11
N ILE A 44 3.11 -14.15 22.00
CA ILE A 44 2.92 -15.19 23.02
C ILE A 44 1.77 -14.81 23.97
N ARG A 45 1.76 -13.59 24.49
CA ARG A 45 0.72 -13.12 25.43
C ARG A 45 -0.68 -13.14 24.83
N LYS A 46 -0.82 -12.79 23.55
CA LYS A 46 -2.10 -12.78 22.81
C LYS A 46 -2.44 -14.14 22.19
N GLY A 47 -1.55 -15.12 22.28
CA GLY A 47 -1.70 -16.44 21.63
C GLY A 47 -1.67 -16.38 20.10
N ASN A 48 -1.06 -15.35 19.50
CA ASN A 48 -0.79 -15.24 18.06
C ASN A 48 0.45 -16.06 17.69
N MET A 49 0.50 -17.30 18.18
CA MET A 49 1.54 -18.28 17.86
C MET A 49 0.87 -19.47 17.18
N PRO A 50 1.50 -20.10 16.19
CA PRO A 50 0.92 -21.26 15.53
C PRO A 50 0.71 -22.39 16.55
N ALA A 51 -0.45 -23.05 16.48
CA ALA A 51 -0.79 -24.17 17.36
C ALA A 51 0.00 -25.46 17.06
N ASN A 52 0.89 -25.42 16.05
CA ASN A 52 1.67 -26.55 15.56
C ASN A 52 0.82 -27.79 15.25
N ASP A 53 -0.39 -27.55 14.73
CA ASP A 53 -1.29 -28.56 14.20
C ASP A 53 -1.37 -28.47 12.66
N GLN A 54 -2.03 -29.44 12.04
CA GLN A 54 -2.21 -29.46 10.57
C GLN A 54 -3.23 -28.42 10.07
N THR A 55 -3.88 -27.68 10.98
CA THR A 55 -4.99 -26.77 10.62
C THR A 55 -4.52 -25.35 10.35
N GLY A 56 -3.27 -25.02 10.70
CA GLY A 56 -2.71 -23.68 10.53
C GLY A 56 -3.31 -22.64 11.49
N ARG A 57 -4.01 -23.09 12.53
CA ARG A 57 -4.67 -22.22 13.51
C ARG A 57 -3.68 -21.66 14.53
N MET A 58 -4.06 -20.54 15.13
CA MET A 58 -3.31 -19.91 16.21
C MET A 58 -3.71 -20.50 17.57
N LEU A 59 -2.82 -20.45 18.57
CA LEU A 59 -3.11 -20.94 19.93
C LEU A 59 -4.34 -20.27 20.54
N ASN A 60 -4.57 -18.98 20.26
CA ASN A 60 -5.76 -18.26 20.73
C ASN A 60 -7.07 -18.66 20.05
N GLU A 61 -7.01 -19.37 18.92
CA GLU A 61 -8.19 -19.94 18.27
C GLU A 61 -8.49 -21.32 18.82
N VAL A 62 -7.45 -22.10 19.15
CA VAL A 62 -7.58 -23.45 19.70
C VAL A 62 -8.05 -23.42 21.16
N ASN A 63 -7.48 -22.52 21.97
CA ASN A 63 -7.85 -22.35 23.38
C ASN A 63 -8.08 -20.85 23.71
N PRO A 64 -9.20 -20.27 23.25
CA PRO A 64 -9.49 -18.85 23.47
C PRO A 64 -9.59 -18.46 24.95
N SER A 65 -9.99 -19.39 25.83
CA SER A 65 -10.06 -19.15 27.28
C SER A 65 -8.71 -18.93 27.97
N ALA A 66 -7.61 -19.39 27.38
CA ALA A 66 -6.27 -19.21 27.93
C ALA A 66 -5.62 -17.86 27.56
N TYR A 67 -6.27 -17.05 26.73
CA TYR A 67 -5.72 -15.79 26.23
C TYR A 67 -6.68 -14.63 26.46
N PRO A 68 -6.18 -13.38 26.48
CA PRO A 68 -7.03 -12.20 26.57
C PRO A 68 -8.05 -12.17 25.43
N PRO A 69 -9.31 -11.81 25.69
CA PRO A 69 -10.32 -11.65 24.65
C PRO A 69 -9.86 -10.69 23.57
N LYS A 70 -10.11 -11.04 22.30
CA LYS A 70 -9.88 -10.11 21.20
C LYS A 70 -10.83 -8.91 21.38
N PRO A 71 -10.37 -7.67 21.14
CA PRO A 71 -11.24 -6.52 21.18
C PRO A 71 -12.37 -6.73 20.17
N VAL A 72 -13.61 -6.62 20.65
CA VAL A 72 -14.79 -6.65 19.78
C VAL A 72 -14.77 -5.36 18.97
N VAL A 73 -14.39 -5.46 17.71
CA VAL A 73 -14.57 -4.35 16.77
C VAL A 73 -16.09 -4.19 16.61
N PRO A 74 -16.65 -2.98 16.79
CA PRO A 74 -18.08 -2.77 16.62
C PRO A 74 -18.48 -3.15 15.20
N CYS A 75 -19.22 -4.25 15.07
CA CYS A 75 -19.85 -4.64 13.82
C CYS A 75 -21.06 -3.75 13.57
N LYS A 76 -21.42 -3.56 12.29
CA LYS A 76 -22.66 -2.86 11.93
C LYS A 76 -23.86 -3.52 12.60
N THR A 77 -24.76 -2.73 13.17
CA THR A 77 -26.01 -3.26 13.72
C THR A 77 -26.92 -3.74 12.58
N ARG A 78 -27.88 -4.61 12.90
CA ARG A 78 -28.85 -5.09 11.91
C ARG A 78 -29.66 -3.94 11.30
N GLU A 79 -29.91 -2.90 12.09
CA GLU A 79 -30.61 -1.68 11.69
C GLU A 79 -29.76 -0.88 10.69
N GLN A 80 -28.46 -0.74 10.93
CA GLN A 80 -27.54 -0.09 9.99
C GLN A 80 -27.45 -0.84 8.66
N VAL A 81 -27.36 -2.18 8.70
CA VAL A 81 -27.34 -3.00 7.48
C VAL A 81 -28.65 -2.88 6.69
N LYS A 82 -29.79 -2.84 7.37
CA LYS A 82 -31.09 -2.61 6.71
C LYS A 82 -31.17 -1.22 6.09
N ALA A 83 -30.72 -0.19 6.79
CA ALA A 83 -30.71 1.17 6.27
C ALA A 83 -29.84 1.27 5.01
N GLU A 84 -28.64 0.69 5.02
CA GLU A 84 -27.75 0.64 3.85
C GLU A 84 -28.36 -0.12 2.67
N LEU A 85 -29.06 -1.24 2.94
CA LEU A 85 -29.72 -2.02 1.89
C LEU A 85 -30.88 -1.25 1.25
N GLU A 86 -31.70 -0.57 2.05
CA GLU A 86 -32.79 0.27 1.53
C GLU A 86 -32.25 1.49 0.76
N GLU A 87 -31.12 2.07 1.20
CA GLU A 87 -30.45 3.13 0.46
C GLU A 87 -29.90 2.63 -0.88
N ALA A 88 -29.28 1.46 -0.92
CA ALA A 88 -28.78 0.85 -2.15
C ALA A 88 -29.92 0.59 -3.15
N LYS A 89 -31.07 0.10 -2.67
CA LYS A 89 -32.28 -0.06 -3.50
C LYS A 89 -32.79 1.29 -4.02
N ARG A 90 -32.90 2.30 -3.16
CA ARG A 90 -33.39 3.64 -3.51
C ARG A 90 -32.52 4.33 -4.54
N THR A 91 -31.20 4.17 -4.43
CA THR A 91 -30.21 4.80 -5.33
C THR A 91 -29.89 3.95 -6.56
N GLY A 92 -30.42 2.73 -6.64
CA GLY A 92 -30.09 1.77 -7.69
C GLY A 92 -28.64 1.32 -7.67
N ASN A 93 -27.95 1.45 -6.53
CA ASN A 93 -26.60 0.92 -6.30
C ASN A 93 -26.67 -0.59 -6.00
N MET A 94 -27.34 -1.31 -6.89
CA MET A 94 -27.58 -2.75 -6.83
C MET A 94 -27.14 -3.32 -8.17
N MET A 95 -26.55 -4.51 -8.15
CA MET A 95 -26.11 -5.17 -9.38
C MET A 95 -27.31 -5.40 -10.31
N ALA A 96 -27.17 -5.00 -11.57
CA ALA A 96 -28.16 -5.28 -12.60
C ALA A 96 -28.15 -6.79 -12.94
N PRO A 97 -29.30 -7.38 -13.29
CA PRO A 97 -29.33 -8.75 -13.76
C PRO A 97 -28.57 -8.88 -15.09
N GLY A 98 -27.74 -9.93 -15.21
CA GLY A 98 -26.94 -10.23 -16.40
C GLY A 98 -25.43 -10.31 -16.13
N GLU A 99 -24.64 -10.38 -17.20
CA GLU A 99 -23.17 -10.52 -17.14
C GLU A 99 -22.42 -9.20 -17.31
N SER A 100 -23.13 -8.08 -17.46
CA SER A 100 -22.53 -6.77 -17.72
C SER A 100 -21.75 -6.20 -16.53
N GLY A 101 -22.02 -6.69 -15.31
CA GLY A 101 -21.42 -6.16 -14.09
C GLY A 101 -21.83 -4.71 -13.77
N CYS A 102 -22.84 -4.18 -14.46
CA CYS A 102 -23.34 -2.82 -14.30
C CYS A 102 -24.30 -2.71 -13.11
N LEU A 103 -24.44 -1.50 -12.58
CA LEU A 103 -25.45 -1.20 -11.57
C LEU A 103 -26.82 -0.89 -12.20
N LEU A 104 -27.90 -1.11 -11.45
CA LEU A 104 -29.26 -0.77 -11.87
C LEU A 104 -29.43 0.70 -12.25
N ASN A 105 -28.77 1.62 -11.53
CA ASN A 105 -28.76 3.05 -11.85
C ASN A 105 -27.92 3.44 -13.07
N GLU A 106 -27.05 2.56 -13.55
CA GLU A 106 -26.30 2.76 -14.79
C GLU A 106 -27.10 2.27 -15.99
N VAL A 107 -27.82 1.14 -15.82
CA VAL A 107 -28.68 0.57 -16.86
C VAL A 107 -29.94 1.41 -17.07
N ASN A 108 -30.56 1.91 -15.99
CA ASN A 108 -31.73 2.78 -16.08
C ASN A 108 -31.61 4.01 -15.18
N PRO A 109 -30.81 5.02 -15.57
CA PRO A 109 -30.60 6.22 -14.76
C PRO A 109 -31.87 7.01 -14.46
N SER A 110 -32.86 6.95 -15.36
CA SER A 110 -34.13 7.69 -15.22
C SER A 110 -35.04 7.14 -14.12
N ALA A 111 -34.85 5.88 -13.71
CA ALA A 111 -35.64 5.26 -12.63
C ALA A 111 -35.10 5.55 -11.23
N TYR A 112 -33.94 6.20 -11.11
CA TYR A 112 -33.28 6.45 -9.83
C TYR A 112 -32.99 7.95 -9.64
N PRO A 113 -32.87 8.40 -8.38
CA PRO A 113 -32.46 9.77 -8.10
C PRO A 113 -31.10 10.08 -8.73
N PRO A 114 -30.90 11.30 -9.27
CA PRO A 114 -29.60 11.73 -9.79
C PRO A 114 -28.52 11.56 -8.71
N LYS A 115 -27.37 11.01 -9.09
CA LYS A 115 -26.22 10.97 -8.20
C LYS A 115 -25.82 12.42 -7.85
N PRO A 116 -25.55 12.74 -6.58
CA PRO A 116 -25.03 14.06 -6.23
C PRO A 116 -23.75 14.29 -7.03
N VAL A 117 -23.72 15.40 -7.78
CA VAL A 117 -22.52 15.81 -8.51
C VAL A 117 -21.48 16.21 -7.46
N VAL A 118 -20.52 15.32 -7.21
CA VAL A 118 -19.35 15.67 -6.41
C VAL A 118 -18.64 16.77 -7.19
N PRO A 119 -18.31 17.93 -6.58
CA PRO A 119 -17.63 19.00 -7.29
C PRO A 119 -16.30 18.48 -7.84
N CYS A 120 -16.23 18.37 -9.16
CA CYS A 120 -14.99 18.05 -9.86
C CYS A 120 -14.06 19.27 -9.81
N LYS A 121 -12.75 19.02 -9.83
CA LYS A 121 -11.75 20.09 -9.95
C LYS A 121 -12.08 20.94 -11.19
N THR A 122 -12.04 22.27 -11.03
CA THR A 122 -12.22 23.16 -12.19
C THR A 122 -11.04 23.03 -13.14
N ARG A 123 -11.22 23.43 -14.40
CA ARG A 123 -10.13 23.43 -15.39
C ARG A 123 -8.95 24.28 -14.92
N GLU A 124 -9.21 25.36 -14.19
CA GLU A 124 -8.22 26.27 -13.61
C GLU A 124 -7.43 25.56 -12.51
N GLN A 125 -8.09 24.81 -11.63
CA GLN A 125 -7.43 24.02 -10.59
C GLN A 125 -6.54 22.92 -11.20
N VAL A 126 -7.03 22.22 -12.23
CA VAL A 126 -6.24 21.20 -12.93
C VAL A 126 -5.02 21.82 -13.61
N LYS A 127 -5.16 23.00 -14.23
CA LYS A 127 -4.02 23.73 -14.81
C LYS A 127 -3.00 24.17 -13.77
N ALA A 128 -3.46 24.67 -12.62
CA ALA A 128 -2.58 25.06 -11.52
C ALA A 128 -1.79 23.88 -10.98
N GLU A 129 -2.46 22.74 -10.75
CA GLU A 129 -1.82 21.49 -10.30
C GLU A 129 -0.82 20.95 -11.33
N LEU A 130 -1.16 20.99 -12.62
CA LEU A 130 -0.26 20.59 -13.69
C LEU A 130 0.97 21.50 -13.76
N ALA A 131 0.79 22.81 -13.66
CA ALA A 131 1.90 23.76 -13.64
C ALA A 131 2.80 23.56 -12.40
N GLU A 132 2.21 23.25 -11.25
CA GLU A 132 2.96 22.92 -10.05
C GLU A 132 3.73 21.59 -10.18
N ALA A 133 3.10 20.56 -10.75
CA ALA A 133 3.75 19.28 -11.01
C ALA A 133 4.92 19.43 -11.99
N GLN A 134 4.78 20.26 -13.02
CA GLN A 134 5.87 20.62 -13.93
C GLN A 134 6.99 21.37 -13.20
N ARG A 135 6.66 22.38 -12.39
CA ARG A 135 7.64 23.18 -11.63
C ARG A 135 8.42 22.33 -10.63
N THR A 136 7.77 21.36 -9.99
CA THR A 136 8.38 20.51 -8.95
C THR A 136 8.98 19.22 -9.50
N GLY A 137 8.83 18.96 -10.81
CA GLY A 137 9.25 17.71 -11.44
C GLY A 137 8.46 16.49 -10.95
N ASN A 138 7.26 16.69 -10.38
CA ASN A 138 6.33 15.63 -10.00
C ASN A 138 5.54 15.11 -11.23
N MET A 139 6.24 14.93 -12.33
CA MET A 139 5.72 14.43 -13.59
C MET A 139 6.40 13.08 -13.86
N PRO A 140 5.67 12.08 -14.37
CA PRO A 140 6.27 10.79 -14.72
C PRO A 140 7.35 11.02 -15.78
N ALA A 141 8.52 10.45 -15.56
CA ALA A 141 9.54 10.38 -16.59
C ALA A 141 9.13 9.34 -17.64
N ASN A 142 9.57 9.53 -18.89
CA ASN A 142 9.35 8.57 -19.98
C ASN A 142 10.28 7.36 -19.86
N SER A 143 10.30 6.72 -18.69
CA SER A 143 11.09 5.55 -18.38
C SER A 143 10.18 4.43 -17.86
N GLU A 144 10.55 3.19 -18.16
CA GLU A 144 9.81 1.99 -17.70
C GLU A 144 9.85 1.80 -16.18
N THR A 145 10.68 2.60 -15.50
CA THR A 145 10.94 2.52 -14.06
C THR A 145 9.90 3.26 -13.22
N GLY A 146 9.01 4.05 -13.84
CA GLY A 146 7.98 4.82 -13.12
C GLY A 146 8.54 5.96 -12.25
N CYS A 147 9.80 6.36 -12.48
CA CYS A 147 10.44 7.46 -11.75
C CYS A 147 9.84 8.82 -12.12
N LEU A 148 9.92 9.78 -11.22
CA LEU A 148 9.51 11.15 -11.51
C LEU A 148 10.67 11.93 -12.15
N LEU A 149 10.35 12.98 -12.90
CA LEU A 149 11.31 13.86 -13.56
C LEU A 149 12.31 14.48 -12.57
N LYS A 150 11.88 14.82 -11.36
CA LYS A 150 12.77 15.30 -10.28
C LYS A 150 13.77 14.25 -9.78
N ASP A 151 13.42 12.97 -9.89
CA ASP A 151 14.29 11.87 -9.41
C ASP A 151 15.36 11.56 -10.46
N MET A 152 15.02 11.69 -11.75
CA MET A 152 15.95 11.51 -12.86
C MET A 152 16.84 12.73 -13.11
N TYR A 153 16.29 13.94 -12.91
CA TYR A 153 16.98 15.20 -13.18
C TYR A 153 16.90 16.15 -11.96
N PRO A 154 17.47 15.76 -10.81
CA PRO A 154 17.35 16.52 -9.56
C PRO A 154 17.93 17.93 -9.64
N ASP A 155 18.82 18.20 -10.58
CA ASP A 155 19.43 19.53 -10.76
C ASP A 155 18.54 20.49 -11.57
N LEU A 156 17.51 19.99 -12.26
CA LEU A 156 16.56 20.81 -13.04
C LEU A 156 15.34 21.27 -12.24
N TYR A 157 15.16 20.76 -11.01
CA TYR A 157 13.99 21.03 -10.20
C TYR A 157 14.36 21.55 -8.81
N PRO A 158 13.47 22.31 -8.13
CA PRO A 158 13.74 22.82 -6.80
C PRO A 158 13.96 21.68 -5.81
N LYS A 159 15.09 21.70 -5.10
CA LYS A 159 15.36 20.80 -3.97
C LYS A 159 14.45 21.21 -2.82
N LYS A 160 13.67 20.26 -2.30
CA LYS A 160 12.84 20.46 -1.10
C LYS A 160 13.71 20.59 0.13
#